data_AF-X1BAP0-F1
#
_entry.id   AF-X1BAP0-F1
#
_cell.length_a   1.000
_cell.length_b   1.000
_cell.length_c   1.000
_cell.angle_alpha   90.00
_cell.angle_beta   90.00
_cell.angle_gamma   90.00
#
_symmetry.space_group_name_H-M   'P 1'
#
loop_
_entity.id
_entity.type
_entity.pdbx_description
1 polymer ?
#
loop_
_entity_poly.entity_id
_entity_poly.type
_entity_poly.pdbx_seq_one_letter_code
_entity_poly.pdbx_strand_id
1 'polypeptide(L)'
;VVQFPDGEYRTDSSPIIHDLEKLHPTTRSVIPADPAQAFLSDLIEDMADEWLTKCLFHYRFSSSSDSRSGASWVIDDTYPATTTAELTPLVAAFIERQVARMPLVGCTPANAPIIELFYVTVLDILEPFVATDQFLFGTRPSLADFGLYGQLNTLARDPTPMAIMRERAPRTEHWVRRLDDLSGVNGKWLTGLNDLSPAVDELLGLAGRFYLPFLNANAQSIDVGDPAVKVVLDGHAYTQPVYRYQAKCYDYLLRRFDGLPDEARERLRPLLDKANCLPYLTR
;
A
#
# COMPACT_ATOMS: atom_id res chain seq x y z
N VAL A 1 9.43 2.70 -13.82
CA VAL A 1 10.65 3.51 -14.06
C VAL A 1 10.25 4.69 -14.92
N VAL A 2 10.65 5.90 -14.57
CA VAL A 2 10.34 7.13 -15.31
C VAL A 2 11.65 7.86 -15.61
N GLN A 3 11.80 8.37 -16.84
CA GLN A 3 12.90 9.27 -17.18
C GLN A 3 12.46 10.72 -16.96
N PHE A 4 13.22 11.46 -16.15
CA PHE A 4 12.97 12.88 -15.89
C PHE A 4 13.56 13.74 -17.04
N PRO A 5 13.14 15.01 -17.18
CA PRO A 5 13.63 15.90 -18.25
C PRO A 5 15.14 16.16 -18.22
N ASP A 6 15.80 15.93 -17.08
CA ASP A 6 17.26 15.99 -16.91
C ASP A 6 17.99 14.75 -17.48
N GLY A 7 17.23 13.78 -17.99
CA GLY A 7 17.74 12.53 -18.55
C GLY A 7 17.96 11.43 -17.51
N GLU A 8 17.81 11.72 -16.21
CA GLU A 8 17.98 10.74 -15.16
C GLU A 8 16.74 9.83 -15.01
N TYR A 9 16.99 8.58 -14.63
CA TYR A 9 15.92 7.62 -14.38
C TYR A 9 15.61 7.55 -12.88
N ARG A 10 14.32 7.43 -12.56
CA ARG A 10 13.81 7.19 -11.21
C ARG A 10 12.97 5.93 -11.16
N THR A 11 13.01 5.26 -10.02
CA THR A 11 12.21 4.07 -9.70
C THR A 11 11.38 4.36 -8.47
N ASP A 12 10.36 3.53 -8.27
CA ASP A 12 9.45 3.54 -7.10
C ASP A 12 8.46 4.71 -7.10
N SER A 13 7.20 4.42 -6.78
CA SER A 13 6.07 5.36 -6.83
C SER A 13 6.26 6.52 -5.87
N SER A 14 6.47 6.25 -4.59
CA SER A 14 6.47 7.26 -3.53
C SER A 14 7.58 8.30 -3.71
N PRO A 15 8.85 7.93 -3.97
CA PRO A 15 9.92 8.91 -4.24
C PRO A 15 9.64 9.75 -5.49
N ILE A 16 9.14 9.14 -6.57
CA ILE A 16 8.79 9.86 -7.80
C ILE A 16 7.69 10.88 -7.52
N ILE A 17 6.64 10.51 -6.79
CA ILE A 17 5.54 11.42 -6.44
C ILE A 17 6.07 12.60 -5.62
N HIS A 18 6.87 12.35 -4.58
CA HIS A 18 7.43 13.44 -3.77
C HIS A 18 8.40 14.35 -4.54
N ASP A 19 9.17 13.82 -5.49
CA ASP A 19 10.03 14.65 -6.34
C ASP A 19 9.21 15.50 -7.31
N LEU A 20 8.13 14.96 -7.88
CA LEU A 20 7.19 15.73 -8.70
C LEU A 20 6.47 16.82 -7.90
N GLU A 21 6.09 16.56 -6.65
CA GLU A 21 5.49 17.56 -5.75
C GLU A 21 6.45 18.73 -5.48
N LYS A 22 7.76 18.46 -5.31
CA LYS A 22 8.79 19.52 -5.17
C LYS A 22 8.97 20.33 -6.45
N LEU A 23 8.91 19.67 -7.61
CA LEU A 23 9.06 20.33 -8.92
C LEU A 23 7.82 21.15 -9.30
N HIS A 24 6.63 20.77 -8.80
CA HIS A 24 5.35 21.37 -9.18
C HIS A 24 4.45 21.77 -7.98
N PRO A 25 4.95 22.58 -7.02
CA PRO A 25 4.31 22.78 -5.71
C PRO A 25 2.98 23.55 -5.76
N THR A 26 2.70 24.28 -6.84
CA THR A 26 1.48 25.11 -6.99
C THR A 26 0.42 24.47 -7.87
N THR A 27 0.63 23.22 -8.29
CA THR A 27 -0.25 22.53 -9.24
C THR A 27 -1.24 21.60 -8.52
N ARG A 28 -1.70 20.54 -9.20
CA ARG A 28 -2.66 19.56 -8.68
C ARG A 28 -1.99 18.60 -7.69
N SER A 29 -1.52 19.13 -6.57
CA SER A 29 -0.84 18.35 -5.52
C SER A 29 -1.70 17.18 -5.04
N VAL A 30 -1.07 16.05 -4.76
CA VAL A 30 -1.69 14.87 -4.14
C VAL A 30 -1.38 14.78 -2.64
N ILE A 31 -0.74 15.81 -2.08
CA ILE A 31 -0.40 15.88 -0.66
C ILE A 31 -1.36 16.84 0.04
N PRO A 32 -2.04 16.42 1.12
CA PRO A 32 -2.85 17.33 1.94
C PRO A 32 -2.06 18.55 2.42
N ALA A 33 -2.70 19.72 2.42
CA ALA A 33 -2.04 20.97 2.81
C ALA A 33 -1.75 21.05 4.33
N ASP A 34 -2.57 20.40 5.16
CA ASP A 34 -2.31 20.27 6.60
C ASP A 34 -1.19 19.24 6.83
N PRO A 35 -0.04 19.62 7.45
CA PRO A 35 1.06 18.69 7.70
C PRO A 35 0.65 17.43 8.48
N ALA A 36 -0.35 17.54 9.36
CA ALA A 36 -0.85 16.40 10.10
C ALA A 36 -1.54 15.39 9.18
N GLN A 37 -2.43 15.86 8.30
CA GLN A 37 -3.08 15.01 7.30
C GLN A 37 -2.08 14.46 6.28
N ALA A 38 -1.07 15.23 5.90
CA ALA A 38 -0.01 14.78 5.01
C ALA A 38 0.77 13.58 5.59
N PHE A 39 1.10 13.61 6.89
CA PHE A 39 1.73 12.47 7.56
C PHE A 39 0.84 11.23 7.59
N LEU A 40 -0.46 11.39 7.89
CA LEU A 40 -1.40 10.27 7.84
C LEU A 40 -1.52 9.68 6.43
N SER A 41 -1.49 10.54 5.41
CA SER A 41 -1.47 10.11 4.01
C SER A 41 -0.22 9.29 3.69
N ASP A 42 0.96 9.73 4.11
CA ASP A 42 2.21 8.98 3.90
C ASP A 42 2.16 7.62 4.63
N LEU A 43 1.67 7.58 5.87
CA LEU A 43 1.58 6.33 6.64
C LEU A 43 0.64 5.30 5.99
N ILE A 44 -0.52 5.74 5.49
CA ILE A 44 -1.48 4.85 4.82
C ILE A 44 -0.94 4.40 3.46
N GLU A 45 -0.29 5.29 2.70
CA GLU A 45 0.33 4.92 1.43
C GLU A 45 1.46 3.90 1.63
N ASP A 46 2.38 4.14 2.56
CA ASP A 46 3.50 3.25 2.83
C ASP A 46 3.01 1.87 3.33
N MET A 47 1.96 1.84 4.16
CA MET A 47 1.27 0.59 4.53
C MET A 47 0.69 -0.13 3.31
N ALA A 48 0.10 0.59 2.37
CA ALA A 48 -0.43 -0.01 1.15
C ALA A 48 0.71 -0.61 0.31
N ASP A 49 1.75 0.18 0.02
CA ASP A 49 2.84 -0.22 -0.86
C ASP A 49 3.75 -1.30 -0.26
N GLU A 50 3.79 -1.48 1.07
CA GLU A 50 4.63 -2.49 1.70
C GLU A 50 3.86 -3.67 2.31
N TRP A 51 2.61 -3.48 2.75
CA TRP A 51 1.80 -4.54 3.37
C TRP A 51 0.63 -5.00 2.49
N LEU A 52 -0.15 -4.09 1.90
CA LEU A 52 -1.22 -4.49 0.97
C LEU A 52 -0.63 -5.13 -0.30
N THR A 53 0.59 -4.76 -0.70
CA THR A 53 1.39 -5.47 -1.71
C THR A 53 1.60 -6.95 -1.38
N LYS A 54 1.68 -7.34 -0.11
CA LYS A 54 1.76 -8.76 0.29
C LYS A 54 0.47 -9.50 -0.02
N CYS A 55 -0.68 -8.83 0.13
CA CYS A 55 -1.99 -9.38 -0.25
C CYS A 55 -2.06 -9.59 -1.75
N LEU A 56 -1.64 -8.57 -2.52
CA LEU A 56 -1.48 -8.69 -3.98
C LEU A 56 -0.64 -9.90 -4.34
N PHE A 57 0.57 -10.00 -3.78
CA PHE A 57 1.54 -11.03 -4.16
C PHE A 57 1.05 -12.42 -3.75
N HIS A 58 0.43 -12.54 -2.58
CA HIS A 58 -0.21 -13.76 -2.11
C HIS A 58 -1.29 -14.24 -3.07
N TYR A 59 -2.30 -13.42 -3.35
CA TYR A 59 -3.40 -13.85 -4.21
C TYR A 59 -2.95 -14.10 -5.64
N ARG A 60 -2.04 -13.27 -6.18
CA ARG A 60 -1.56 -13.42 -7.56
C ARG A 60 -0.76 -14.69 -7.80
N PHE A 61 0.02 -15.16 -6.83
CA PHE A 61 0.99 -16.24 -7.06
C PHE A 61 0.75 -17.52 -6.26
N SER A 62 -0.19 -17.53 -5.30
CA SER A 62 -0.52 -18.74 -4.52
C SER A 62 -1.36 -19.77 -5.28
N SER A 63 -2.07 -19.37 -6.34
CA SER A 63 -2.91 -20.27 -7.13
C SER A 63 -2.52 -20.25 -8.61
N SER A 64 -2.69 -21.39 -9.27
CA SER A 64 -2.37 -21.51 -10.69
C SER A 64 -3.35 -20.74 -11.59
N SER A 65 -4.59 -20.52 -11.15
CA SER A 65 -5.57 -19.71 -11.89
C SER A 65 -5.19 -18.25 -11.86
N ASP A 66 -4.83 -17.73 -10.69
CA ASP A 66 -4.46 -16.33 -10.51
C ASP A 66 -3.13 -16.02 -11.20
N SER A 67 -2.14 -16.89 -10.99
CA SER A 67 -0.79 -16.68 -11.53
C SER A 67 -0.79 -16.70 -13.06
N ARG A 68 -1.56 -17.61 -13.67
CA ARG A 68 -1.72 -17.65 -15.13
C ARG A 68 -2.45 -16.42 -15.65
N SER A 69 -3.55 -16.01 -14.99
CA SER A 69 -4.33 -14.84 -15.41
C SER A 69 -3.47 -13.57 -15.41
N GLY A 70 -2.83 -13.27 -14.27
CA GLY A 70 -2.01 -12.07 -14.13
C GLY A 70 -0.77 -12.09 -15.02
N ALA A 71 -0.03 -13.20 -15.06
CA ALA A 71 1.20 -13.29 -15.85
C ALA A 71 0.94 -13.27 -17.36
N SER A 72 -0.15 -13.88 -17.83
CA SER A 72 -0.50 -13.86 -19.26
C SER A 72 -0.73 -12.43 -19.74
N TRP A 73 -1.50 -11.64 -18.99
CA TRP A 73 -1.73 -10.23 -19.29
C TRP A 73 -0.44 -9.40 -19.26
N VAL A 74 0.39 -9.54 -18.21
CA VAL A 74 1.66 -8.79 -18.11
C VAL A 74 2.60 -9.07 -19.28
N ILE A 75 2.76 -10.34 -19.66
CA ILE A 75 3.70 -10.73 -20.72
C ILE A 75 3.17 -10.35 -22.10
N ASP A 76 1.87 -10.48 -22.34
CA ASP A 76 1.25 -10.08 -23.61
C ASP A 76 1.38 -8.56 -23.85
N ASP A 77 1.13 -7.74 -22.81
CA ASP A 77 1.32 -6.28 -22.87
C ASP A 77 2.79 -5.88 -23.09
N THR A 78 3.72 -6.63 -22.49
CA THR A 78 5.17 -6.37 -22.62
C THR A 78 5.70 -6.72 -24.02
N TYR A 79 5.18 -7.78 -24.63
CA TYR A 79 5.65 -8.31 -25.92
C TYR A 79 4.52 -8.34 -26.95
N PRO A 80 4.02 -7.15 -27.39
CA PRO A 80 2.92 -7.09 -28.34
C PRO A 80 3.29 -7.78 -29.65
N ALA A 81 2.28 -8.37 -30.31
CA ALA A 81 2.41 -9.12 -31.57
C ALA A 81 3.16 -10.47 -31.51
N THR A 82 3.38 -11.02 -30.31
CA THR A 82 3.93 -12.36 -30.11
C THR A 82 2.85 -13.43 -30.22
N THR A 83 3.16 -14.62 -30.76
CA THR A 83 2.18 -15.72 -30.86
C THR A 83 1.96 -16.40 -29.50
N THR A 84 0.83 -17.09 -29.32
CA THR A 84 0.57 -17.88 -28.09
C THR A 84 1.66 -18.91 -27.79
N ALA A 85 2.23 -19.54 -28.82
CA ALA A 85 3.30 -20.53 -28.68
C ALA A 85 4.60 -19.92 -28.13
N GLU A 86 4.89 -18.66 -28.50
CA GLU A 86 6.05 -17.90 -28.02
C GLU A 86 5.79 -17.29 -26.63
N LEU A 87 4.56 -16.84 -26.34
CA LEU A 87 4.18 -16.28 -25.03
C LEU A 87 4.17 -17.32 -23.91
N THR A 88 3.71 -18.55 -24.19
CA THR A 88 3.54 -19.61 -23.17
C THR A 88 4.81 -19.85 -22.33
N PRO A 89 6.00 -20.08 -22.91
CA PRO A 89 7.22 -20.26 -22.11
C PRO A 89 7.65 -18.99 -21.36
N LEU A 90 7.38 -17.80 -21.88
CA LEU A 90 7.68 -16.52 -21.20
C LEU A 90 6.80 -16.33 -19.96
N VAL A 91 5.51 -16.65 -20.08
CA VAL A 91 4.55 -16.65 -18.97
C VAL A 91 4.97 -17.65 -17.89
N ALA A 92 5.34 -18.87 -18.27
CA ALA A 92 5.80 -19.89 -17.34
C ALA A 92 7.06 -19.44 -16.57
N ALA A 93 8.06 -18.93 -17.28
CA ALA A 93 9.29 -18.41 -16.67
C ALA A 93 9.04 -17.21 -15.75
N PHE A 94 8.10 -16.33 -16.11
CA PHE A 94 7.69 -15.21 -15.27
C PHE A 94 7.06 -15.71 -13.96
N ILE A 95 6.09 -16.64 -14.04
CA ILE A 95 5.43 -17.22 -12.88
C ILE A 95 6.46 -17.89 -11.97
N GLU A 96 7.33 -18.75 -12.51
CA GLU A 96 8.37 -19.45 -11.75
C GLU A 96 9.25 -18.46 -10.95
N ARG A 97 9.70 -17.39 -11.61
CA ARG A 97 10.52 -16.35 -10.98
C ARG A 97 9.77 -15.61 -9.86
N GLN A 98 8.48 -15.34 -10.01
CA GLN A 98 7.69 -14.64 -8.99
C GLN A 98 7.38 -15.56 -7.81
N VAL A 99 6.99 -16.82 -8.07
CA VAL A 99 6.75 -17.83 -7.03
C VAL A 99 8.00 -18.06 -6.19
N ALA A 100 9.18 -18.12 -6.81
CA ALA A 100 10.45 -18.24 -6.09
C ALA A 100 10.75 -17.07 -5.14
N ARG A 101 10.14 -15.90 -5.35
CA ARG A 101 10.28 -14.71 -4.49
C ARG A 101 9.25 -14.63 -3.37
N MET A 102 8.19 -15.44 -3.39
CA MET A 102 7.13 -15.37 -2.38
C MET A 102 7.65 -15.44 -0.93
N PRO A 103 8.63 -16.31 -0.57
CA PRO A 103 9.19 -16.32 0.78
C PRO A 103 9.91 -15.03 1.16
N LEU A 104 10.58 -14.35 0.21
CA LEU A 104 11.23 -13.06 0.45
C LEU A 104 10.21 -11.97 0.78
N VAL A 105 9.05 -11.98 0.10
CA VAL A 105 7.94 -11.04 0.33
C VAL A 105 7.15 -11.39 1.62
N GLY A 106 7.38 -12.56 2.20
CA GLY A 106 6.65 -13.06 3.36
C GLY A 106 5.33 -13.73 3.01
N CYS A 107 5.07 -14.02 1.73
CA CYS A 107 3.90 -14.78 1.28
C CYS A 107 4.20 -16.28 1.40
N THR A 108 3.99 -16.83 2.59
CA THR A 108 4.17 -18.27 2.86
C THR A 108 2.85 -18.88 3.33
N PRO A 109 2.66 -20.21 3.25
CA PRO A 109 1.46 -20.85 3.79
C PRO A 109 1.22 -20.53 5.28
N ALA A 110 2.28 -20.33 6.07
CA ALA A 110 2.17 -19.96 7.48
C ALA A 110 1.65 -18.53 7.68
N ASN A 111 2.01 -17.59 6.79
CA ASN A 111 1.56 -16.21 6.85
C ASN A 111 0.27 -15.94 6.06
N ALA A 112 -0.22 -16.91 5.28
CA ALA A 112 -1.43 -16.74 4.46
C ALA A 112 -2.65 -16.27 5.28
N PRO A 113 -2.98 -16.85 6.46
CA PRO A 113 -4.15 -16.44 7.22
C PRO A 113 -4.14 -14.96 7.62
N ILE A 114 -2.98 -14.42 8.00
CA ILE A 114 -2.87 -13.02 8.40
C ILE A 114 -2.89 -12.06 7.19
N ILE A 115 -2.33 -12.47 6.05
CA ILE A 115 -2.40 -11.70 4.81
C ILE A 115 -3.85 -11.62 4.30
N GLU A 116 -4.56 -12.75 4.32
CA GLU A 116 -5.97 -12.81 3.93
C GLU A 116 -6.84 -12.00 4.89
N LEU A 117 -6.62 -12.10 6.21
CA LEU A 117 -7.29 -11.29 7.22
C LEU A 117 -7.11 -9.78 6.97
N PHE A 118 -5.88 -9.35 6.68
CA PHE A 118 -5.60 -7.95 6.38
C PHE A 118 -6.37 -7.48 5.14
N TYR A 119 -6.31 -8.26 4.05
CA TYR A 119 -7.02 -7.91 2.81
C TYR A 119 -8.51 -7.73 3.05
N VAL A 120 -9.15 -8.71 3.67
CA VAL A 120 -10.60 -8.66 3.88
C VAL A 120 -10.96 -7.52 4.84
N THR A 121 -10.12 -7.22 5.84
CA THR A 121 -10.35 -6.07 6.75
C THR A 121 -10.23 -4.73 6.02
N VAL A 122 -9.27 -4.57 5.09
CA VAL A 122 -9.20 -3.37 4.23
C VAL A 122 -10.49 -3.21 3.43
N LEU A 123 -11.05 -4.30 2.88
CA LEU A 123 -12.32 -4.25 2.16
C LEU A 123 -13.49 -3.81 3.06
N ASP A 124 -13.57 -4.32 4.30
CA ASP A 124 -14.63 -3.94 5.25
C ASP A 124 -14.57 -2.46 5.62
N ILE A 125 -13.35 -1.91 5.76
CA ILE A 125 -13.14 -0.50 6.10
C ILE A 125 -13.56 0.39 4.93
N LEU A 126 -13.16 0.02 3.70
CA LEU A 126 -13.41 0.84 2.52
C LEU A 126 -14.86 0.79 2.05
N GLU A 127 -15.53 -0.36 2.11
CA GLU A 127 -16.86 -0.55 1.54
C GLU A 127 -17.93 0.46 2.01
N PRO A 128 -18.12 0.73 3.31
CA PRO A 128 -19.07 1.76 3.75
C PRO A 128 -18.61 3.17 3.41
N PHE A 129 -17.30 3.42 3.34
CA PHE A 129 -16.71 4.74 3.09
C PHE A 129 -16.86 5.17 1.62
N VAL A 130 -16.40 4.33 0.69
CA VAL A 130 -16.35 4.63 -0.74
C VAL A 130 -17.73 4.74 -1.40
N ALA A 131 -18.77 4.29 -0.70
CA ALA A 131 -20.18 4.47 -1.08
C ALA A 131 -20.61 5.93 -1.23
N THR A 132 -19.86 6.87 -0.66
CA THR A 132 -20.20 8.29 -0.59
C THR A 132 -19.44 9.15 -1.60
N ASP A 133 -18.73 8.54 -2.55
CA ASP A 133 -17.95 9.21 -3.60
C ASP A 133 -16.90 10.20 -3.06
N GLN A 134 -16.18 9.80 -2.02
CA GLN A 134 -15.11 10.59 -1.38
C GLN A 134 -13.73 9.92 -1.50
N PHE A 135 -12.70 10.70 -1.16
CA PHE A 135 -11.31 10.26 -1.00
C PHE A 135 -10.89 10.48 0.46
N LEU A 136 -9.84 9.79 0.92
CA LEU A 136 -9.51 9.70 2.34
C LEU A 136 -9.36 11.07 3.04
N PHE A 137 -8.83 12.07 2.31
CA PHE A 137 -8.58 13.41 2.84
C PHE A 137 -9.38 14.51 2.11
N GLY A 138 -10.56 14.17 1.57
CA GLY A 138 -11.54 15.16 1.09
C GLY A 138 -12.24 14.75 -0.22
N THR A 139 -12.48 15.73 -1.10
CA THR A 139 -13.17 15.50 -2.39
C THR A 139 -12.20 15.37 -3.57
N ARG A 140 -10.91 15.18 -3.29
CA ARG A 140 -9.85 14.92 -4.27
C ARG A 140 -8.92 13.81 -3.76
N PRO A 141 -8.28 13.02 -4.64
CA PRO A 141 -7.40 11.94 -4.24
C PRO A 141 -6.12 12.49 -3.60
N SER A 142 -5.65 11.77 -2.59
CA SER A 142 -4.35 11.94 -1.95
C SER A 142 -3.37 10.84 -2.35
N LEU A 143 -2.12 10.97 -1.94
CA LEU A 143 -1.11 9.91 -2.04
C LEU A 143 -1.61 8.57 -1.44
N ALA A 144 -2.31 8.60 -0.30
CA ALA A 144 -2.89 7.40 0.31
C ALA A 144 -3.90 6.68 -0.58
N ASP A 145 -4.77 7.45 -1.28
CA ASP A 145 -5.74 6.87 -2.20
C ASP A 145 -5.02 6.18 -3.37
N PHE A 146 -3.91 6.74 -3.87
CA PHE A 146 -3.11 6.14 -4.93
C PHE A 146 -2.32 4.90 -4.48
N GLY A 147 -1.79 4.87 -3.26
CA GLY A 147 -1.16 3.67 -2.70
C GLY A 147 -2.16 2.51 -2.60
N LEU A 148 -3.35 2.76 -2.04
CA LEU A 148 -4.43 1.78 -2.00
C LEU A 148 -4.85 1.33 -3.40
N TYR A 149 -5.03 2.29 -4.32
CA TYR A 149 -5.36 2.03 -5.71
C TYR A 149 -4.36 1.06 -6.36
N GLY A 150 -3.06 1.31 -6.25
CA GLY A 150 -2.02 0.52 -6.92
C GLY A 150 -2.16 -0.98 -6.63
N GLN A 151 -2.43 -1.32 -5.36
CA GLN A 151 -2.57 -2.71 -4.94
C GLN A 151 -3.96 -3.27 -5.24
N LEU A 152 -5.03 -2.51 -4.93
CA LEU A 152 -6.41 -2.95 -5.13
C LEU A 152 -6.77 -3.10 -6.61
N ASN A 153 -6.17 -2.33 -7.50
CA ASN A 153 -6.38 -2.40 -8.95
C ASN A 153 -6.05 -3.79 -9.50
N THR A 154 -4.97 -4.38 -9.01
CA THR A 154 -4.63 -5.78 -9.30
C THR A 154 -5.62 -6.75 -8.64
N LEU A 155 -5.88 -6.58 -7.34
CA LEU A 155 -6.74 -7.48 -6.58
C LEU A 155 -8.18 -7.50 -7.11
N ALA A 156 -8.63 -6.42 -7.77
CA ALA A 156 -9.90 -6.32 -8.46
C ALA A 156 -9.93 -6.99 -9.85
N ARG A 157 -8.81 -7.53 -10.34
CA ARG A 157 -8.69 -8.18 -11.66
C ARG A 157 -8.31 -9.66 -11.57
N ASP A 158 -7.49 -10.03 -10.60
CA ASP A 158 -7.09 -11.42 -10.41
C ASP A 158 -8.31 -12.26 -9.94
N PRO A 159 -8.53 -13.46 -10.50
CA PRO A 159 -9.75 -14.26 -10.31
C PRO A 159 -10.23 -14.42 -8.85
N THR A 160 -9.36 -14.88 -7.95
CA THR A 160 -9.70 -15.17 -6.55
C THR A 160 -9.98 -13.90 -5.74
N PRO A 161 -9.06 -12.91 -5.65
CA PRO A 161 -9.31 -11.72 -4.85
C PRO A 161 -10.45 -10.87 -5.42
N MET A 162 -10.64 -10.85 -6.74
CA MET A 162 -11.77 -10.15 -7.36
C MET A 162 -13.10 -10.76 -6.94
N ALA A 163 -13.19 -12.10 -6.86
CA ALA A 163 -14.41 -12.76 -6.38
C ALA A 163 -14.73 -12.37 -4.93
N ILE A 164 -13.71 -12.35 -4.06
CA ILE A 164 -13.85 -11.90 -2.66
C ILE A 164 -14.30 -10.43 -2.60
N MET A 165 -13.67 -9.54 -3.37
CA MET A 165 -14.04 -8.13 -3.41
C MET A 165 -15.48 -7.92 -3.89
N ARG A 166 -15.92 -8.65 -4.92
CA ARG A 166 -17.29 -8.54 -5.44
C ARG A 166 -18.36 -9.03 -4.48
N GLU A 167 -18.06 -10.09 -3.74
CA GLU A 167 -18.97 -10.64 -2.74
C GLU A 167 -19.08 -9.71 -1.53
N ARG A 168 -17.94 -9.21 -1.04
CA ARG A 168 -17.84 -8.52 0.24
C ARG A 168 -17.94 -7.00 0.15
N ALA A 169 -17.33 -6.42 -0.88
CA ALA A 169 -17.09 -4.98 -1.01
C ALA A 169 -17.27 -4.48 -2.46
N PRO A 170 -18.47 -4.64 -3.06
CA PRO A 170 -18.71 -4.27 -4.46
C PRO A 170 -18.55 -2.76 -4.72
N ARG A 171 -18.81 -1.88 -3.76
CA ARG A 171 -18.59 -0.42 -3.95
C ARG A 171 -17.09 -0.10 -3.93
N THR A 172 -16.29 -0.86 -3.21
CA THR A 172 -14.83 -0.77 -3.29
C THR A 172 -14.33 -1.11 -4.69
N GLU A 173 -14.89 -2.12 -5.36
CA GLU A 173 -14.57 -2.38 -6.77
C GLU A 173 -14.93 -1.18 -7.67
N HIS A 174 -16.08 -0.54 -7.45
CA HIS A 174 -16.47 0.66 -8.21
C HIS A 174 -15.54 1.85 -7.97
N TRP A 175 -15.09 2.03 -6.74
CA TRP A 175 -14.14 3.07 -6.37
C TRP A 175 -12.77 2.86 -7.02
N VAL A 176 -12.27 1.61 -7.05
CA VAL A 176 -11.05 1.25 -7.77
C VAL A 176 -11.19 1.56 -9.27
N ARG A 177 -12.33 1.21 -9.90
CA ARG A 177 -12.57 1.56 -11.32
C ARG A 177 -12.60 3.06 -11.58
N ARG A 178 -13.11 3.86 -10.63
CA ARG A 178 -13.12 5.32 -10.74
C ARG A 178 -11.71 5.91 -10.64
N LEU A 179 -10.89 5.37 -9.74
CA LEU A 179 -9.50 5.81 -9.55
C LEU A 179 -8.62 5.57 -10.78
N ASP A 180 -9.00 4.64 -11.67
CA ASP A 180 -8.30 4.37 -12.93
C ASP A 180 -8.32 5.57 -13.89
N ASP A 181 -9.37 6.41 -13.85
CA ASP A 181 -9.43 7.67 -14.59
C ASP A 181 -10.05 8.80 -13.75
N LEU A 182 -9.18 9.65 -13.22
CA LEU A 182 -9.54 10.84 -12.45
C LEU A 182 -9.42 12.13 -13.27
N SER A 183 -9.37 12.02 -14.60
CA SER A 183 -9.33 13.18 -15.49
C SER A 183 -10.50 14.12 -15.21
N GLY A 184 -10.20 15.40 -14.96
CA GLY A 184 -11.21 16.41 -14.64
C GLY A 184 -11.72 16.40 -13.20
N VAL A 185 -11.35 15.43 -12.36
CA VAL A 185 -11.67 15.45 -10.92
C VAL A 185 -10.91 16.60 -10.28
N ASN A 186 -11.63 17.53 -9.66
CA ASN A 186 -11.09 18.58 -8.80
C ASN A 186 -11.75 18.46 -7.43
N GLY A 187 -11.14 19.05 -6.40
CA GLY A 187 -11.74 18.98 -5.08
C GLY A 187 -10.99 19.79 -4.04
N LYS A 188 -11.45 19.64 -2.80
CA LYS A 188 -10.94 20.33 -1.62
C LYS A 188 -10.39 19.30 -0.65
N TRP A 189 -9.31 19.66 0.04
CA TRP A 189 -8.84 18.94 1.22
C TRP A 189 -9.80 19.14 2.38
N LEU A 190 -9.79 18.22 3.35
CA LEU A 190 -10.46 18.40 4.63
C LEU A 190 -9.88 19.61 5.40
N THR A 191 -10.70 20.24 6.23
CA THR A 191 -10.29 21.47 6.94
C THR A 191 -9.45 21.19 8.18
N GLY A 192 -9.52 19.98 8.72
CA GLY A 192 -8.66 19.52 9.80
C GLY A 192 -8.93 18.06 10.19
N LEU A 193 -8.23 17.58 11.22
CA LEU A 193 -8.33 16.19 11.67
C LEU A 193 -9.72 15.80 12.22
N ASN A 194 -10.54 16.79 12.62
CA ASN A 194 -11.91 16.52 13.10
C ASN A 194 -12.87 16.10 11.98
N ASP A 195 -12.50 16.33 10.72
CA ASP A 195 -13.31 15.95 9.57
C ASP A 195 -12.92 14.57 8.99
N LEU A 196 -11.96 13.87 9.62
CA LEU A 196 -11.54 12.54 9.17
C LEU A 196 -12.71 11.56 9.24
N SER A 197 -12.85 10.73 8.20
CA SER A 197 -13.85 9.67 8.20
C SER A 197 -13.44 8.53 9.14
N PRO A 198 -14.39 7.73 9.64
CA PRO A 198 -14.09 6.52 10.40
C PRO A 198 -13.13 5.56 9.66
N ALA A 199 -13.15 5.55 8.32
CA ALA A 199 -12.25 4.71 7.55
C ALA A 199 -10.78 5.11 7.71
N VAL A 200 -10.46 6.40 7.86
CA VAL A 200 -9.08 6.82 8.15
C VAL A 200 -8.66 6.32 9.53
N ASP A 201 -9.51 6.49 10.55
CA ASP A 201 -9.26 5.96 11.90
C ASP A 201 -9.00 4.44 11.89
N GLU A 202 -9.81 3.69 11.15
CA GLU A 202 -9.70 2.23 11.07
C GLU A 202 -8.47 1.78 10.26
N LEU A 203 -8.11 2.48 9.19
CA LEU A 203 -6.86 2.26 8.45
C LEU A 203 -5.62 2.53 9.32
N LEU A 204 -5.65 3.56 10.16
CA LEU A 204 -4.58 3.80 11.15
C LEU A 204 -4.52 2.67 12.18
N GLY A 205 -5.68 2.16 12.62
CA GLY A 205 -5.74 0.97 13.47
C GLY A 205 -5.12 -0.27 12.81
N LEU A 206 -5.26 -0.43 11.49
CA LEU A 206 -4.51 -1.47 10.75
C LEU A 206 -3.00 -1.21 10.76
N ALA A 207 -2.58 0.04 10.57
CA ALA A 207 -1.16 0.40 10.60
C ALA A 207 -0.52 0.06 11.96
N GLY A 208 -1.19 0.38 13.08
CA GLY A 208 -0.68 0.08 14.42
C GLY A 208 -0.79 -1.39 14.85
N ARG A 209 -1.67 -2.19 14.24
CA ARG A 209 -1.81 -3.63 14.52
C ARG A 209 -0.92 -4.53 13.68
N PHE A 210 -0.66 -4.15 12.43
CA PHE A 210 0.04 -4.99 11.46
C PHE A 210 1.35 -4.34 11.00
N TYR A 211 1.29 -3.11 10.51
CA TYR A 211 2.35 -2.53 9.70
C TYR A 211 3.54 -1.99 10.50
N LEU A 212 3.28 -1.05 11.42
CA LEU A 212 4.33 -0.44 12.25
C LEU A 212 5.02 -1.46 13.19
N PRO A 213 4.33 -2.40 13.84
CA PRO A 213 5.00 -3.45 14.62
C PRO A 213 5.91 -4.32 13.75
N PHE A 214 5.48 -4.64 12.51
CA PHE A 214 6.28 -5.38 11.55
C PHE A 214 7.54 -4.62 11.14
N LEU A 215 7.41 -3.34 10.75
CA LEU A 215 8.54 -2.49 10.39
C LEU A 215 9.54 -2.35 11.54
N ASN A 216 9.03 -2.14 12.75
CA ASN A 216 9.83 -2.05 13.97
C ASN A 216 10.61 -3.35 14.22
N ALA A 217 9.96 -4.51 14.15
CA ALA A 217 10.60 -5.80 14.32
C ALA A 217 11.64 -6.09 13.23
N ASN A 218 11.38 -5.67 11.99
CA ASN A 218 12.32 -5.78 10.88
C ASN A 218 13.59 -4.95 11.12
N ALA A 219 13.43 -3.69 11.53
CA ALA A 219 14.56 -2.82 11.88
C ALA A 219 15.38 -3.40 13.04
N GLN A 220 14.71 -3.84 14.12
CA GLN A 220 15.37 -4.47 15.28
C GLN A 220 16.15 -5.73 14.88
N SER A 221 15.57 -6.58 14.03
CA SER A 221 16.23 -7.80 13.55
C SER A 221 17.49 -7.48 12.74
N ILE A 222 17.45 -6.44 11.90
CA ILE A 222 18.62 -5.95 11.16
C ILE A 222 19.70 -5.43 12.12
N ASP A 223 19.32 -4.65 13.14
CA ASP A 223 20.25 -4.05 14.09
C ASP A 223 21.02 -5.10 14.90
N VAL A 224 20.35 -6.21 15.27
CA VAL A 224 20.98 -7.32 16.01
C VAL A 224 21.57 -8.41 15.10
N GLY A 225 21.42 -8.28 13.79
CA GLY A 225 21.91 -9.26 12.81
C GLY A 225 21.13 -10.57 12.72
N ASP A 226 19.87 -10.61 13.19
CA ASP A 226 18.98 -11.76 12.95
C ASP A 226 18.56 -11.76 11.46
N PRO A 227 18.75 -12.88 10.73
CA PRO A 227 18.34 -12.96 9.32
C PRO A 227 16.82 -12.95 9.10
N ALA A 228 16.00 -13.10 10.14
CA ALA A 228 14.55 -13.17 10.03
C ALA A 228 13.83 -12.25 11.01
N VAL A 229 12.80 -11.58 10.49
CA VAL A 229 11.77 -10.91 11.29
C VAL A 229 10.88 -11.98 11.91
N LYS A 230 10.67 -11.91 13.23
CA LYS A 230 9.70 -12.74 13.96
C LYS A 230 8.87 -11.83 14.85
N VAL A 231 7.57 -11.79 14.61
CA VAL A 231 6.66 -10.88 15.31
C VAL A 231 5.27 -11.50 15.43
N VAL A 232 4.53 -11.13 16.47
CA VAL A 232 3.11 -11.47 16.58
C VAL A 232 2.30 -10.26 16.16
N LEU A 233 1.45 -10.43 15.15
CA LEU A 233 0.63 -9.39 14.54
C LEU A 233 -0.82 -9.84 14.61
N ASP A 234 -1.67 -9.04 15.25
CA ASP A 234 -3.10 -9.36 15.47
C ASP A 234 -3.32 -10.80 15.98
N GLY A 235 -2.49 -11.23 16.94
CA GLY A 235 -2.55 -12.57 17.55
C GLY A 235 -1.95 -13.71 16.71
N HIS A 236 -1.43 -13.44 15.52
CA HIS A 236 -0.83 -14.43 14.63
C HIS A 236 0.69 -14.31 14.61
N ALA A 237 1.39 -15.45 14.66
CA ALA A 237 2.83 -15.46 14.42
C ALA A 237 3.13 -15.15 12.96
N TYR A 238 4.07 -14.24 12.72
CA TYR A 238 4.53 -13.86 11.39
C TYR A 238 6.05 -13.98 11.30
N THR A 239 6.54 -14.55 10.21
CA THR A 239 7.97 -14.66 9.92
C THR A 239 8.31 -14.30 8.48
N GLN A 240 9.43 -13.61 8.28
CA GLN A 240 9.96 -13.27 6.95
C GLN A 240 11.47 -13.05 7.05
N PRO A 241 12.28 -13.31 6.00
CA PRO A 241 13.61 -12.74 5.91
C PRO A 241 13.61 -11.21 6.13
N VAL A 242 14.64 -10.69 6.81
CA VAL A 242 14.78 -9.23 6.96
C VAL A 242 14.86 -8.55 5.59
N TYR A 243 14.23 -7.39 5.46
CA TYR A 243 14.24 -6.63 4.23
C TYR A 243 14.71 -5.20 4.46
N ARG A 244 15.89 -4.89 3.92
CA ARG A 244 16.55 -3.58 4.12
C ARG A 244 15.76 -2.43 3.52
N TYR A 245 14.99 -2.67 2.46
CA TYR A 245 14.15 -1.62 1.86
C TYR A 245 13.06 -1.18 2.84
N GLN A 246 12.38 -2.12 3.50
CA GLN A 246 11.38 -1.84 4.53
C GLN A 246 11.95 -1.11 5.75
N ALA A 247 13.22 -1.34 6.10
CA ALA A 247 13.89 -0.53 7.12
C ALA A 247 14.09 0.93 6.67
N LYS A 248 14.29 1.20 5.37
CA LYS A 248 14.34 2.56 4.82
C LYS A 248 12.96 3.23 4.84
N CYS A 249 11.90 2.50 4.48
CA CYS A 249 10.52 3.00 4.59
C CYS A 249 10.20 3.41 6.02
N TYR A 250 10.57 2.58 6.99
CA TYR A 250 10.36 2.88 8.39
C TYR A 250 11.15 4.11 8.87
N ASP A 251 12.45 4.21 8.55
CA ASP A 251 13.26 5.40 8.84
C ASP A 251 12.70 6.67 8.17
N TYR A 252 12.14 6.55 6.97
CA TYR A 252 11.43 7.65 6.31
C TYR A 252 10.21 8.11 7.11
N LEU A 253 9.34 7.20 7.56
CA LEU A 253 8.18 7.54 8.39
C LEU A 253 8.59 8.18 9.73
N LEU A 254 9.63 7.65 10.39
CA LEU A 254 10.16 8.24 11.63
C LEU A 254 10.63 9.68 11.40
N ARG A 255 11.43 9.93 10.36
CA ARG A 255 11.91 11.29 10.03
C ARG A 255 10.78 12.22 9.63
N ARG A 256 9.76 11.72 8.91
CA ARG A 256 8.57 12.50 8.55
C ARG A 256 7.81 12.91 9.80
N PHE A 257 7.63 12.01 10.77
CA PHE A 257 6.97 12.31 12.04
C PHE A 257 7.77 13.31 12.89
N ASP A 258 9.08 13.10 13.04
CA ASP A 258 9.97 13.97 13.82
C ASP A 258 10.11 15.37 13.21
N GLY A 259 10.05 15.45 11.87
CA GLY A 259 10.12 16.70 11.12
C GLY A 259 8.82 17.50 11.07
N LEU A 260 7.72 17.03 11.67
CA LEU A 260 6.47 17.77 11.72
C LEU A 260 6.59 19.04 12.59
N PRO A 261 5.89 20.14 12.24
CA PRO A 261 5.71 21.25 13.15
C PRO A 261 5.10 20.78 14.48
N ASP A 262 5.54 21.35 15.61
CA ASP A 262 5.10 20.93 16.95
C ASP A 262 3.57 20.90 17.08
N GLU A 263 2.88 21.92 16.57
CA GLU A 263 1.42 21.98 16.59
C GLU A 263 0.77 20.83 15.81
N ALA A 264 1.31 20.45 14.66
CA ALA A 264 0.79 19.32 13.87
C ALA A 264 1.05 17.99 14.59
N ARG A 265 2.25 17.83 15.16
CA ARG A 265 2.62 16.64 15.91
C ARG A 265 1.73 16.45 17.14
N GLU A 266 1.52 17.49 17.94
CA GLU A 266 0.66 17.42 19.14
C GLU A 266 -0.81 17.13 18.80
N ARG A 267 -1.32 17.64 17.68
CA ARG A 267 -2.66 17.28 17.18
C ARG A 267 -2.77 15.81 16.76
N LEU A 268 -1.69 15.21 16.24
CA LEU A 268 -1.68 13.80 15.80
C LEU A 268 -1.55 12.79 16.94
N ARG A 269 -0.86 13.15 18.03
CA ARG A 269 -0.55 12.20 19.12
C ARG A 269 -1.76 11.45 19.65
N PRO A 270 -2.91 12.08 19.98
CA PRO A 270 -4.07 11.35 20.48
C PRO A 270 -4.63 10.34 19.48
N LEU A 271 -4.62 10.69 18.18
CA LEU A 271 -5.09 9.81 17.12
C LEU A 271 -4.17 8.61 16.92
N LEU A 272 -2.85 8.86 16.86
CA LEU A 272 -1.85 7.81 16.71
C LEU A 272 -1.75 6.91 17.94
N ASP A 273 -1.98 7.45 19.13
CA ASP A 273 -2.03 6.65 20.37
C ASP A 273 -3.26 5.74 20.39
N LYS A 274 -4.45 6.27 20.07
CA LYS A 274 -5.69 5.48 19.91
C LYS A 274 -5.52 4.35 18.89
N ALA A 275 -4.79 4.59 17.81
CA ALA A 275 -4.51 3.61 16.76
C ALA A 275 -3.34 2.66 17.08
N ASN A 276 -2.68 2.79 18.24
CA ASN A 276 -1.48 2.06 18.62
C ASN A 276 -0.29 2.24 17.65
N CYS A 277 -0.22 3.39 16.98
CA CYS A 277 0.88 3.78 16.11
C CYS A 277 2.01 4.50 16.86
N LEU A 278 1.65 5.33 17.85
CA LEU A 278 2.59 6.23 18.54
C LEU A 278 3.81 5.53 19.18
N PRO A 279 3.69 4.34 19.81
CA PRO A 279 4.84 3.63 20.39
C PRO A 279 5.92 3.24 19.37
N TYR A 280 5.55 3.15 18.08
CA TYR A 280 6.46 2.79 17.00
C TYR A 280 7.00 4.02 16.25
N LEU A 281 6.48 5.22 16.54
CA LEU A 281 6.88 6.47 15.89
C LEU A 281 7.72 7.38 16.79
N THR A 282 7.72 7.11 18.11
CA THR A 282 8.46 7.87 19.11
C THR A 282 9.55 6.98 19.70
N ARG A 283 10.75 7.02 19.09
CA ARG A 283 11.94 6.33 19.61
C ARG A 283 12.84 7.30 20.36
#